data_AF-A0ABD2YK25-F1
#
_entry.id   AF-A0ABD2YK25-F1
#
_cell.length_a   1.000
_cell.length_b   1.000
_cell.length_c   1.000
_cell.angle_alpha   90.00
_cell.angle_beta   90.00
_cell.angle_gamma   90.00
#
_symmetry.space_group_name_H-M   'P 1'
#
loop_
_entity.id
_entity.type
_entity.pdbx_description
1 polymer ?
#
loop_
_entity_poly.entity_id
_entity_poly.type
_entity_poly.pdbx_seq_one_letter_code
_entity_poly.pdbx_strand_id
1 'polypeptide(L)'
;MVDILIDTAGDASNTILNTSEAMKDMSISLAAANPSGDATADFVTSTSQRLDTQAADIHRQAKKNGRVWNIYSYDFTELGCCNCFIKFENILLLSPSHASTALDRHNAEVSVLQAILRITNIKGAVSSFAGDTCTALEGFQQDPYDNSLSSILPCNQFLSAKSVLLYVSAEVYNTVNQVNRNISITYGNIAQICNPFSAPPDYRYQHQDSPANTFKIGDIPQLLKMLTCPDSEGRTCTGGIVISTKDYNMVETYTTSIQRLLNEYPGMESLVHCQTLTTAFSDILNKHRKPLKRYTRMVRAPMVFLSMVMVVLILIWDRWFQETLLCISTHTGIRNS
;
A
#
# COMPACT_ATOMS: atom_id res chain seq x y z
N MET A 1 -0.73 -8.15 -6.76
CA MET A 1 -0.05 -7.94 -5.46
C MET A 1 0.55 -6.55 -5.40
N VAL A 2 1.40 -6.17 -6.37
CA VAL A 2 1.99 -4.82 -6.45
C VAL A 2 0.93 -3.72 -6.51
N ASP A 3 -0.14 -3.90 -7.31
CA ASP A 3 -1.21 -2.90 -7.41
C ASP A 3 -1.94 -2.67 -6.07
N ILE A 4 -2.28 -3.75 -5.36
CA ILE A 4 -2.91 -3.67 -4.02
C ILE A 4 -2.04 -2.88 -3.03
N LEU A 5 -0.72 -3.08 -3.07
CA LEU A 5 0.24 -2.35 -2.23
C LEU A 5 0.33 -0.87 -2.62
N ILE A 6 0.30 -0.55 -3.92
CA ILE A 6 0.31 0.83 -4.42
C ILE A 6 -0.99 1.54 -4.03
N ASP A 7 -2.14 0.90 -4.21
CA ASP A 7 -3.45 1.44 -3.87
C ASP A 7 -3.55 1.71 -2.36
N THR A 8 -3.14 0.73 -1.54
CA THR A 8 -3.10 0.88 -0.07
C THR A 8 -2.20 2.03 0.38
N ALA A 9 -1.02 2.17 -0.25
CA ALA A 9 -0.11 3.28 0.03
C ALA A 9 -0.68 4.64 -0.43
N GLY A 10 -1.43 4.65 -1.55
CA GLY A 10 -2.15 5.81 -2.04
C GLY A 10 -3.24 6.28 -1.07
N ASP A 11 -4.05 5.36 -0.58
CA ASP A 11 -5.12 5.65 0.39
C ASP A 11 -4.55 6.18 1.71
N ALA A 12 -3.47 5.56 2.21
CA ALA A 12 -2.76 6.05 3.38
C ALA A 12 -2.18 7.46 3.16
N SER A 13 -1.54 7.70 2.02
CA SER A 13 -0.99 9.01 1.66
C SER A 13 -2.07 10.08 1.57
N ASN A 14 -3.23 9.77 0.96
CA ASN A 14 -4.33 10.72 0.83
C ASN A 14 -4.91 11.09 2.20
N THR A 15 -5.10 10.12 3.09
CA THR A 15 -5.56 10.36 4.47
C THR A 15 -4.63 11.33 5.20
N ILE A 16 -3.31 11.14 5.08
CA ILE A 16 -2.30 12.00 5.71
C ILE A 16 -2.32 13.41 5.10
N LEU A 17 -2.48 13.54 3.78
CA LEU A 17 -2.54 14.83 3.09
C LEU A 17 -3.77 15.63 3.48
N ASN A 18 -4.96 14.99 3.50
CA ASN A 18 -6.20 15.66 3.92
C ASN A 18 -6.11 16.10 5.40
N THR A 19 -5.50 15.29 6.25
CA THR A 19 -5.23 15.63 7.66
C THR A 19 -4.29 16.83 7.78
N SER A 20 -3.19 16.83 7.01
CA SER A 20 -2.22 17.94 6.97
C SER A 20 -2.86 19.24 6.49
N GLU A 21 -3.70 19.17 5.46
CA GLU A 21 -4.45 20.32 4.95
C GLU A 21 -5.37 20.91 6.02
N ALA A 22 -6.15 20.06 6.72
CA ALA A 22 -6.99 20.50 7.83
C ALA A 22 -6.17 21.15 8.97
N MET A 23 -4.97 20.63 9.26
CA MET A 23 -4.06 21.22 10.25
C MET A 23 -3.51 22.59 9.82
N LYS A 24 -3.23 22.80 8.52
CA LYS A 24 -2.78 24.11 8.00
C LYS A 24 -3.86 25.17 8.14
N ASP A 25 -5.10 24.84 7.80
CA ASP A 25 -6.23 25.75 7.96
C ASP A 25 -6.42 26.17 9.44
N MET A 26 -6.25 25.20 10.35
CA MET A 26 -6.32 25.43 11.79
C MET A 26 -5.17 26.32 12.28
N SER A 27 -3.96 26.16 11.76
CA SER A 27 -2.80 27.00 12.09
C SER A 27 -3.01 28.46 11.66
N ILE A 28 -3.48 28.69 10.44
CA ILE A 28 -3.79 30.03 9.93
C ILE A 28 -4.80 30.73 10.84
N SER A 29 -5.81 29.99 11.31
CA SER A 29 -6.81 30.48 12.24
C SER A 29 -6.20 30.83 13.61
N LEU A 30 -5.32 29.97 14.14
CA LEU A 30 -4.63 30.20 15.41
C LEU A 30 -3.78 31.47 15.39
N ALA A 31 -3.02 31.67 14.32
CA ALA A 31 -2.20 32.86 14.13
C ALA A 31 -3.05 34.14 14.06
N ALA A 32 -4.25 34.07 13.48
CA ALA A 32 -5.18 35.20 13.42
C ALA A 32 -5.84 35.51 14.79
N ALA A 33 -5.96 34.50 15.68
CA ALA A 33 -6.61 34.63 16.99
C ALA A 33 -5.70 35.29 18.01
N ASN A 34 -4.44 34.85 18.05
CA ASN A 34 -3.46 35.26 19.03
C ASN A 34 -2.10 35.49 18.34
N PRO A 35 -1.78 36.73 17.92
CA PRO A 35 -0.50 37.06 17.30
C PRO A 35 0.72 36.90 18.24
N SER A 36 0.49 36.64 19.53
CA SER A 36 1.53 36.31 20.53
C SER A 36 1.58 34.81 20.89
N GLY A 37 0.66 34.00 20.34
CA GLY A 37 0.54 32.55 20.56
C GLY A 37 1.24 31.70 19.51
N ASP A 38 2.29 32.25 18.87
CA ASP A 38 3.00 31.68 17.71
C ASP A 38 3.43 30.21 17.92
N ALA A 39 3.87 29.84 19.12
CA ALA A 39 4.41 28.50 19.37
C ALA A 39 3.44 27.35 19.03
N THR A 40 2.13 27.54 19.20
CA THR A 40 1.15 26.49 18.89
C THR A 40 0.84 26.44 17.39
N ALA A 41 0.71 27.60 16.74
CA ALA A 41 0.53 27.69 15.30
C ALA A 41 1.77 27.15 14.55
N ASP A 42 2.97 27.49 15.01
CA ASP A 42 4.24 27.00 14.49
C ASP A 42 4.39 25.49 14.67
N PHE A 43 3.98 24.95 15.83
CA PHE A 43 3.98 23.52 16.06
C PHE A 43 3.05 22.78 15.10
N VAL A 44 1.82 23.26 14.91
CA VAL A 44 0.85 22.66 13.97
C VAL A 44 1.36 22.77 12.53
N THR A 45 1.97 23.90 12.16
CA THR A 45 2.56 24.13 10.84
C THR A 45 3.75 23.21 10.56
N SER A 46 4.68 23.07 11.52
CA SER A 46 5.82 22.17 11.37
C SER A 46 5.37 20.70 11.30
N THR A 47 4.32 20.35 12.05
CA THR A 47 3.74 19.00 12.02
C THR A 47 3.07 18.70 10.68
N SER A 48 2.28 19.62 10.12
CA SER A 48 1.64 19.44 8.82
C SER A 48 2.67 19.31 7.69
N GLN A 49 3.74 20.10 7.70
CA GLN A 49 4.85 19.98 6.73
C GLN A 49 5.57 18.62 6.81
N ARG A 50 5.77 18.10 8.03
CA ARG A 50 6.34 16.76 8.22
C ARG A 50 5.41 15.68 7.66
N LEU A 51 4.11 15.80 7.90
CA LEU A 51 3.10 14.87 7.38
C LEU A 51 3.07 14.88 5.85
N ASP A 52 3.12 16.05 5.20
CA ASP A 52 3.20 16.15 3.74
C ASP A 52 4.43 15.44 3.18
N THR A 53 5.58 15.66 3.81
CA THR A 53 6.85 15.06 3.39
C THR A 53 6.79 13.54 3.51
N GLN A 54 6.20 13.04 4.61
CA GLN A 54 6.03 11.60 4.84
C GLN A 54 5.04 10.98 3.85
N ALA A 55 3.90 11.62 3.59
CA ALA A 55 2.92 11.14 2.61
C ALA A 55 3.53 11.05 1.20
N ALA A 56 4.24 12.10 0.78
CA ALA A 56 4.94 12.13 -0.50
C ALA A 56 6.00 11.03 -0.61
N ASP A 57 6.75 10.77 0.47
CA ASP A 57 7.76 9.71 0.51
C ASP A 57 7.13 8.31 0.46
N ILE A 58 6.05 8.06 1.22
CA ILE A 58 5.29 6.79 1.19
C ILE A 58 4.83 6.48 -0.24
N HIS A 59 4.16 7.45 -0.89
CA HIS A 59 3.66 7.27 -2.25
C HIS A 59 4.80 7.09 -3.25
N ARG A 60 5.89 7.87 -3.13
CA ARG A 60 7.07 7.76 -4.00
C ARG A 60 7.76 6.40 -3.84
N GLN A 61 7.97 5.93 -2.62
CA GLN A 61 8.60 4.64 -2.33
C GLN A 61 7.73 3.49 -2.85
N ALA A 62 6.42 3.51 -2.61
CA ALA A 62 5.49 2.51 -3.13
C ALA A 62 5.53 2.43 -4.66
N LYS A 63 5.50 3.58 -5.35
CA LYS A 63 5.57 3.64 -6.81
C LYS A 63 6.92 3.22 -7.37
N LYS A 64 8.02 3.62 -6.72
CA LYS A 64 9.38 3.24 -7.12
C LYS A 64 9.56 1.73 -6.98
N ASN A 65 9.20 1.16 -5.84
CA ASN A 65 9.31 -0.26 -5.58
C ASN A 65 8.40 -1.05 -6.53
N GLY A 66 7.17 -0.61 -6.76
CA GLY A 66 6.26 -1.25 -7.71
C GLY A 66 6.79 -1.28 -9.15
N ARG A 67 7.42 -0.20 -9.63
CA ARG A 67 8.10 -0.19 -10.94
C ARG A 67 9.25 -1.20 -11.00
N VAL A 68 10.05 -1.27 -9.94
CA VAL A 68 11.18 -2.20 -9.85
C VAL A 68 10.69 -3.66 -9.91
N TRP A 69 9.60 -4.01 -9.21
CA TRP A 69 8.99 -5.34 -9.29
C TRP A 69 8.46 -5.69 -10.69
N ASN A 70 7.84 -4.73 -11.38
CA ASN A 70 7.36 -4.94 -12.75
C ASN A 70 8.50 -5.15 -13.75
N ILE A 71 9.62 -4.43 -13.60
CA ILE A 71 10.81 -4.60 -14.45
C ILE A 71 11.44 -5.98 -14.22
N TYR A 72 11.63 -6.40 -12.96
CA TYR A 72 12.18 -7.72 -12.66
C TYR A 72 11.29 -8.89 -13.13
N SER A 73 9.96 -8.72 -13.09
CA SER A 73 9.03 -9.71 -13.63
C SER A 73 9.16 -9.87 -15.15
N TYR A 74 9.41 -8.78 -15.87
CA TYR A 74 9.59 -8.80 -17.31
C TYR A 74 10.94 -9.43 -17.71
N ASP A 75 12.03 -9.00 -17.06
CA ASP A 75 13.37 -9.55 -17.29
C ASP A 75 13.49 -11.03 -16.94
N PHE A 76 12.85 -11.49 -15.86
CA PHE A 76 12.88 -12.91 -15.48
C PHE A 76 12.18 -13.81 -16.50
N THR A 77 11.13 -13.30 -17.15
CA THR A 77 10.35 -14.04 -18.16
C THR A 77 11.07 -14.06 -19.51
N GLU A 78 11.80 -12.98 -19.85
CA GLU A 78 12.52 -12.84 -21.12
C GLU A 78 13.94 -13.45 -21.06
N LEU A 79 14.76 -13.17 -20.03
CA LEU A 79 16.13 -13.74 -19.93
C LEU A 79 16.15 -15.24 -19.62
N GLY A 80 15.20 -15.76 -18.85
CA GLY A 80 15.18 -17.18 -18.48
C GLY A 80 14.80 -18.10 -19.64
N CYS A 81 13.86 -17.65 -20.47
CA CYS A 81 13.38 -18.40 -21.63
C CYS A 81 14.27 -18.17 -22.85
N CYS A 82 14.61 -16.92 -23.21
CA CYS A 82 15.35 -16.61 -24.45
C CYS A 82 16.81 -17.10 -24.42
N ASN A 83 17.47 -17.10 -23.25
CA ASN A 83 18.85 -17.59 -23.17
C ASN A 83 18.95 -19.13 -23.37
N CYS A 84 17.85 -19.86 -23.22
CA CYS A 84 17.75 -21.26 -23.63
C CYS A 84 17.58 -21.41 -25.15
N PHE A 85 16.88 -20.48 -25.81
CA PHE A 85 16.67 -20.47 -27.27
C PHE A 85 17.92 -20.03 -28.04
N ILE A 86 18.68 -19.04 -27.55
CA ILE A 86 19.89 -18.55 -28.25
C ILE A 86 21.01 -19.60 -28.30
N LYS A 87 21.11 -20.49 -27.29
CA LYS A 87 22.01 -21.66 -27.37
C LYS A 87 21.54 -22.71 -28.38
N PHE A 88 20.26 -22.73 -28.71
CA PHE A 88 19.68 -23.64 -29.69
C PHE A 88 20.03 -23.25 -31.13
N GLU A 89 20.07 -21.95 -31.45
CA GLU A 89 20.49 -21.47 -32.78
C GLU A 89 21.97 -21.77 -33.07
N ASN A 90 22.84 -21.67 -32.06
CA ASN A 90 24.26 -22.01 -32.22
C ASN A 90 24.50 -23.52 -32.40
N ILE A 91 23.61 -24.39 -31.92
CA ILE A 91 23.67 -25.85 -32.14
C ILE A 91 23.15 -26.20 -33.54
N LEU A 92 22.18 -25.45 -34.07
CA LEU A 92 21.60 -25.70 -35.40
C LEU A 92 22.49 -25.21 -36.56
N LEU A 93 23.33 -24.20 -36.32
CA LEU A 93 24.23 -23.64 -37.35
C LEU A 93 25.57 -24.38 -37.49
N LEU A 94 25.87 -25.35 -36.61
CA LEU A 94 27.03 -26.22 -36.74
C LEU A 94 26.62 -27.57 -37.35
N SER A 95 26.38 -27.57 -38.65
CA SER A 95 26.54 -28.76 -39.49
C SER A 95 27.76 -28.57 -40.40
N PRO A 96 28.49 -29.66 -40.71
CA PRO A 96 29.90 -29.73 -40.39
C PRO A 96 30.82 -29.39 -41.58
N SER A 97 31.79 -28.51 -41.35
CA SER A 97 33.08 -28.60 -42.03
C SER A 97 34.05 -29.38 -41.12
N HIS A 98 34.07 -30.70 -41.37
CA HIS A 98 35.16 -31.63 -41.12
C HIS A 98 35.88 -31.63 -39.74
N ALA A 99 35.75 -32.77 -39.06
CA ALA A 99 36.72 -33.31 -38.09
C ALA A 99 36.72 -32.79 -36.64
N SER A 100 35.55 -32.57 -36.03
CA SER A 100 35.45 -32.59 -34.56
C SER A 100 34.77 -33.87 -34.07
N THR A 101 35.60 -34.68 -33.40
CA THR A 101 35.34 -35.99 -32.84
C THR A 101 34.49 -35.88 -31.56
N ALA A 102 34.12 -37.02 -30.97
CA ALA A 102 33.30 -37.25 -29.77
C ALA A 102 33.27 -36.18 -28.63
N LEU A 103 34.28 -35.31 -28.55
CA LEU A 103 34.33 -34.12 -27.72
C LEU A 103 33.13 -33.17 -27.94
N ASP A 104 32.68 -32.97 -29.19
CA ASP A 104 31.52 -32.09 -29.48
C ASP A 104 30.20 -32.70 -29.01
N ARG A 105 30.06 -34.02 -29.09
CA ARG A 105 28.89 -34.76 -28.56
C ARG A 105 28.84 -34.67 -27.04
N HIS A 106 29.97 -34.86 -26.37
CA HIS A 106 30.06 -34.72 -24.92
C HIS A 106 29.81 -33.28 -24.46
N ASN A 107 30.34 -32.28 -25.18
CA ASN A 107 30.10 -30.87 -24.89
C ASN A 107 28.62 -30.46 -25.07
N ALA A 108 27.91 -31.05 -26.03
CA ALA A 108 26.48 -30.86 -26.23
C ALA A 108 25.65 -31.48 -25.10
N GLU A 109 25.93 -32.73 -24.72
CA GLU A 109 25.27 -33.41 -23.59
C GLU A 109 25.48 -32.66 -22.27
N VAL A 110 26.72 -32.22 -22.00
CA VAL A 110 27.05 -31.42 -20.81
C VAL A 110 26.32 -30.08 -20.81
N SER A 111 26.18 -29.43 -21.97
CA SER A 111 25.45 -28.16 -22.11
C SER A 111 23.96 -28.32 -21.86
N VAL A 112 23.34 -29.40 -22.35
CA VAL A 112 21.93 -29.74 -22.09
C VAL A 112 21.72 -30.05 -20.61
N LEU A 113 22.61 -30.84 -20.00
CA LEU A 113 22.55 -31.16 -18.58
C LEU A 113 22.68 -29.91 -17.70
N GLN A 114 23.60 -28.99 -18.02
CA GLN A 114 23.73 -27.71 -17.33
C GLN A 114 22.49 -26.80 -17.49
N ALA A 115 21.86 -26.79 -18.67
CA ALA A 115 20.62 -26.05 -18.88
C ALA A 115 19.47 -26.61 -18.02
N ILE A 116 19.33 -27.94 -17.95
CA ILE A 116 18.34 -28.62 -17.10
C ILE A 116 18.58 -28.30 -15.61
N LEU A 117 19.83 -28.31 -15.16
CA LEU A 117 20.21 -27.96 -13.78
C LEU A 117 19.91 -26.49 -13.45
N ARG A 118 20.13 -25.56 -14.39
CA ARG A 118 19.77 -24.14 -14.19
C ARG A 118 18.26 -23.94 -14.10
N ILE A 119 17.50 -24.56 -15.00
CA ILE A 119 16.03 -24.48 -15.01
C ILE A 119 15.45 -25.09 -13.72
N THR A 120 16.01 -26.19 -13.22
CA THR A 120 15.56 -26.81 -11.96
C THR A 120 15.91 -25.98 -10.72
N ASN A 121 17.08 -25.35 -10.69
CA ASN A 121 17.45 -24.42 -9.61
C ASN A 121 16.55 -23.19 -9.55
N ILE A 122 16.25 -22.58 -10.71
CA ILE A 122 15.34 -21.43 -10.79
C ILE A 122 13.93 -21.80 -10.30
N LYS A 123 13.44 -23.00 -10.63
CA LYS A 123 12.13 -23.51 -10.14
C LYS A 123 12.10 -23.65 -8.62
N GLY A 124 13.17 -24.19 -8.02
CA GLY A 124 13.29 -24.32 -6.57
C GLY A 124 13.25 -22.96 -5.88
N ALA A 125 14.04 -22.01 -6.38
CA ALA A 125 14.11 -20.65 -5.87
C ALA A 125 12.75 -19.94 -5.88
N VAL A 126 11.99 -20.01 -6.98
CA VAL A 126 10.66 -19.37 -7.07
C VAL A 126 9.66 -19.98 -6.08
N SER A 127 9.70 -21.32 -5.91
CA SER A 127 8.80 -21.99 -4.97
C SER A 127 9.14 -21.73 -3.51
N SER A 128 10.44 -21.63 -3.17
CA SER A 128 10.90 -21.22 -1.84
C SER A 128 10.50 -19.78 -1.57
N PHE A 129 10.82 -18.87 -2.48
CA PHE A 129 10.51 -17.44 -2.36
C PHE A 129 9.01 -17.17 -2.16
N ALA A 130 8.15 -17.84 -2.93
CA ALA A 130 6.69 -17.73 -2.75
C ALA A 130 6.24 -18.27 -1.39
N GLY A 131 6.86 -19.35 -0.90
CA GLY A 131 6.62 -19.91 0.43
C GLY A 131 7.06 -18.97 1.54
N ASP A 132 8.28 -18.46 1.46
CA ASP A 132 8.89 -17.54 2.43
C ASP A 132 8.10 -16.23 2.51
N THR A 133 7.69 -15.69 1.36
CA THR A 133 6.82 -14.50 1.28
C THR A 133 5.47 -14.76 1.95
N CYS A 134 4.84 -15.91 1.69
CA CYS A 134 3.55 -16.25 2.33
C CYS A 134 3.69 -16.41 3.85
N THR A 135 4.75 -17.07 4.31
CA THR A 135 5.03 -17.26 5.74
C THR A 135 5.28 -15.92 6.44
N ALA A 136 6.00 -15.00 5.79
CA ALA A 136 6.22 -13.67 6.31
C ALA A 136 4.92 -12.84 6.38
N LEU A 137 4.05 -12.93 5.38
CA LEU A 137 2.73 -12.29 5.40
C LEU A 137 1.80 -12.89 6.47
N GLU A 138 1.82 -14.20 6.68
CA GLU A 138 1.08 -14.84 7.78
C GLU A 138 1.58 -14.40 9.15
N GLY A 139 2.90 -14.30 9.32
CA GLY A 139 3.51 -13.77 10.53
C GLY A 139 3.04 -12.36 10.84
N PHE A 140 2.97 -11.49 9.82
CA PHE A 140 2.42 -10.15 9.97
C PHE A 140 0.93 -10.12 10.33
N GLN A 141 0.12 -11.08 9.85
CA GLN A 141 -1.28 -11.16 10.26
C GLN A 141 -1.45 -11.59 11.73
N GLN A 142 -0.57 -12.46 12.21
CA GLN A 142 -0.63 -12.95 13.59
C GLN A 142 -0.16 -11.89 14.57
N ASP A 143 0.93 -11.19 14.25
CA ASP A 143 1.44 -10.07 15.03
C ASP A 143 1.95 -8.97 14.09
N PRO A 144 1.17 -7.91 13.83
CA PRO A 144 1.59 -6.82 12.95
C PRO A 144 2.64 -5.90 13.58
N TYR A 145 2.93 -6.05 14.87
CA TYR A 145 3.83 -5.16 15.61
C TYR A 145 5.21 -5.78 15.82
N ASP A 146 5.29 -7.10 16.03
CA ASP A 146 6.55 -7.83 16.24
C ASP A 146 6.74 -8.99 15.24
N ASN A 147 7.14 -8.65 14.02
CA ASN A 147 7.43 -9.63 12.97
C ASN A 147 8.54 -9.15 12.01
N SER A 148 8.98 -10.04 11.12
CA SER A 148 10.05 -9.75 10.15
C SER A 148 9.74 -8.62 9.15
N LEU A 149 8.45 -8.34 8.90
CA LEU A 149 7.96 -7.23 8.07
C LEU A 149 7.81 -5.89 8.83
N SER A 150 7.87 -5.87 10.17
CA SER A 150 7.71 -4.62 10.96
C SER A 150 8.76 -3.55 10.60
N SER A 151 9.93 -3.97 10.12
CA SER A 151 10.99 -3.05 9.66
C SER A 151 10.66 -2.34 8.34
N ILE A 152 9.79 -2.93 7.54
CA ILE A 152 9.35 -2.42 6.22
C ILE A 152 8.01 -1.68 6.35
N LEU A 153 7.15 -2.12 7.28
CA LEU A 153 5.82 -1.58 7.52
C LEU A 153 5.68 -1.25 9.01
N PRO A 154 6.06 -0.02 9.43
CA PRO A 154 6.28 0.30 10.84
C PRO A 154 4.98 0.58 11.60
N CYS A 155 4.14 -0.44 11.77
CA CYS A 155 2.92 -0.38 12.59
C CYS A 155 3.20 0.01 14.04
N ASN A 156 4.37 -0.38 14.56
CA ASN A 156 4.84 -0.01 15.88
C ASN A 156 5.07 1.50 16.06
N GLN A 157 5.44 2.23 14.99
CA GLN A 157 5.60 3.68 15.05
C GLN A 157 4.24 4.37 15.18
N PHE A 158 3.23 3.86 14.48
CA PHE A 158 1.86 4.39 14.55
C PHE A 158 1.16 4.06 15.87
N LEU A 159 1.57 2.99 16.56
CA LEU A 159 1.08 2.61 17.89
C LEU A 159 1.24 3.74 18.93
N SER A 160 2.31 4.54 18.82
CA SER A 160 2.53 5.70 19.69
C SER A 160 1.48 6.81 19.50
N ALA A 161 0.87 6.90 18.32
CA ALA A 161 -0.19 7.86 18.03
C ALA A 161 -1.55 7.42 18.62
N LYS A 162 -1.72 6.15 19.01
CA LYS A 162 -2.97 5.65 19.62
C LYS A 162 -3.33 6.40 20.90
N SER A 163 -2.36 6.62 21.79
CA SER A 163 -2.59 7.38 23.01
C SER A 163 -2.93 8.84 22.73
N VAL A 164 -2.36 9.41 21.67
CA VAL A 164 -2.67 10.79 21.24
C VAL A 164 -4.10 10.88 20.71
N LEU A 165 -4.53 9.93 19.86
CA LEU A 165 -5.91 9.87 19.36
C LEU A 165 -6.92 9.71 20.50
N LEU A 166 -6.64 8.81 21.46
CA LEU A 166 -7.50 8.62 22.64
C LEU A 166 -7.56 9.86 23.54
N TYR A 167 -6.44 10.56 23.70
CA TYR A 167 -6.40 11.81 24.45
C TYR A 167 -7.24 12.90 23.76
N VAL A 168 -7.08 13.07 22.46
CA VAL A 168 -7.83 14.06 21.67
C VAL A 168 -9.33 13.73 21.66
N SER A 169 -9.71 12.46 21.49
CA SER A 169 -11.12 12.07 21.48
C SER A 169 -11.78 12.31 22.85
N ALA A 170 -11.08 12.01 23.94
CA ALA A 170 -11.55 12.33 25.29
C ALA A 170 -11.71 13.84 25.52
N GLU A 171 -10.73 14.64 25.08
CA GLU A 171 -10.76 16.09 25.25
C GLU A 171 -11.89 16.74 24.45
N VAL A 172 -12.09 16.32 23.20
CA VAL A 172 -13.23 16.76 22.38
C VAL A 172 -14.55 16.35 23.02
N TYR A 173 -14.65 15.10 23.50
CA TYR A 173 -15.85 14.61 24.16
C TYR A 173 -16.24 15.47 25.37
N ASN A 174 -15.28 15.76 26.24
CA ASN A 174 -15.49 16.57 27.43
C ASN A 174 -15.85 18.02 27.08
N THR A 175 -15.15 18.61 26.12
CA THR A 175 -15.38 19.99 25.66
C THR A 175 -16.78 20.15 25.09
N VAL A 176 -17.21 19.26 24.19
CA VAL A 176 -18.57 19.32 23.60
C VAL A 176 -19.64 19.19 24.69
N ASN A 177 -19.46 18.28 25.65
CA ASN A 177 -20.39 18.13 26.76
C ASN A 177 -20.43 19.36 27.67
N GLN A 178 -19.29 20.00 27.91
CA GLN A 178 -19.23 21.24 28.68
C GLN A 178 -19.97 22.38 27.96
N VAL A 179 -19.76 22.53 26.65
CA VAL A 179 -20.46 23.53 25.84
C VAL A 179 -21.97 23.27 25.86
N ASN A 180 -22.40 22.02 25.67
CA ASN A 180 -23.82 21.65 25.75
C ASN A 180 -24.44 21.98 27.11
N ARG A 181 -23.74 21.70 28.22
CA ARG A 181 -24.20 22.09 29.56
C ARG A 181 -24.33 23.60 29.70
N ASN A 182 -23.37 24.38 29.19
CA ASN A 182 -23.42 25.84 29.25
C ASN A 182 -24.55 26.42 28.40
N ILE A 183 -24.80 25.86 27.22
CA ILE A 183 -25.95 26.24 26.36
C ILE A 183 -27.26 25.90 27.06
N SER A 184 -27.34 24.72 27.68
CA SER A 184 -28.50 24.28 28.46
C SER A 184 -28.84 25.27 29.59
N ILE A 185 -27.84 25.66 30.37
CA ILE A 185 -28.00 26.57 31.52
C ILE A 185 -28.29 28.00 31.08
N THR A 186 -27.55 28.52 30.11
CA THR A 186 -27.59 29.95 29.74
C THR A 186 -28.76 30.28 28.81
N TYR A 187 -29.12 29.34 27.92
CA TYR A 187 -30.05 29.58 26.83
C TYR A 187 -31.20 28.56 26.76
N GLY A 188 -31.36 27.69 27.75
CA GLY A 188 -32.57 26.85 27.88
C GLY A 188 -32.70 25.73 26.83
N ASN A 189 -31.59 25.08 26.45
CA ASN A 189 -31.54 23.99 25.46
C ASN A 189 -32.03 24.37 24.05
N ILE A 190 -31.91 25.64 23.65
CA ILE A 190 -32.26 26.09 22.30
C ILE A 190 -31.50 25.35 21.19
N ALA A 191 -30.33 24.77 21.51
CA ALA A 191 -29.54 23.96 20.60
C ALA A 191 -28.69 22.96 21.37
N GLN A 192 -28.41 21.83 20.72
CA GLN A 192 -27.53 20.79 21.23
C GLN A 192 -26.51 20.42 20.15
N ILE A 193 -25.23 20.48 20.51
CA ILE A 193 -24.12 20.07 19.65
C ILE A 193 -23.93 18.56 19.80
N CYS A 194 -23.85 17.85 18.69
CA CYS A 194 -23.59 16.42 18.72
C CYS A 194 -22.15 16.15 19.13
N ASN A 195 -21.96 15.19 20.03
CA ASN A 195 -20.64 14.69 20.36
C ASN A 195 -20.22 13.67 19.28
N PRO A 196 -19.10 13.89 18.56
CA PRO A 196 -18.63 12.96 17.55
C PRO A 196 -18.04 11.66 18.16
N PHE A 197 -17.89 11.59 19.48
CA PHE A 197 -17.32 10.44 20.18
C PHE A 197 -18.31 9.84 21.19
N SER A 198 -18.21 8.53 21.39
CA SER A 198 -18.97 7.81 22.41
C SER A 198 -18.52 8.18 23.83
N ALA A 199 -19.34 7.83 24.82
CA ALA A 199 -18.95 7.92 26.22
C ALA A 199 -17.69 7.07 26.53
N PRO A 200 -16.97 7.39 27.63
CA PRO A 200 -15.85 6.59 28.10
C PRO A 200 -16.25 5.11 28.32
N PRO A 201 -15.31 4.15 28.24
CA PRO A 201 -13.85 4.34 28.18
C PRO A 201 -13.25 4.42 26.77
N ASP A 202 -13.99 4.00 25.75
CA ASP A 202 -13.41 3.72 24.43
C ASP A 202 -13.43 4.91 23.45
N TYR A 203 -14.23 5.96 23.74
CA TYR A 203 -14.36 7.18 22.93
C TYR A 203 -14.41 6.94 21.42
N ARG A 204 -15.24 5.97 21.00
CA ARG A 204 -15.34 5.54 19.61
C ARG A 204 -15.97 6.64 18.77
N TYR A 205 -15.43 6.85 17.58
CA TYR A 205 -15.98 7.85 16.65
C TYR A 205 -17.35 7.41 16.11
N GLN A 206 -18.34 8.29 16.19
CA GLN A 206 -19.74 8.05 15.83
C GLN A 206 -20.17 9.08 14.78
N HIS A 207 -19.92 8.78 13.50
CA HIS A 207 -20.24 9.69 12.40
C HIS A 207 -21.75 9.85 12.14
N GLN A 208 -22.56 8.86 12.55
CA GLN A 208 -23.92 8.66 12.03
C GLN A 208 -25.01 8.52 13.10
N ASP A 209 -24.63 8.52 14.39
CA ASP A 209 -25.56 8.30 15.51
C ASP A 209 -26.11 9.61 16.11
N SER A 210 -25.84 10.74 15.45
CA SER A 210 -26.33 12.05 15.87
C SER A 210 -27.86 12.10 15.76
N PRO A 211 -28.61 12.36 16.85
CA PRO A 211 -30.06 12.54 16.77
C PRO A 211 -30.41 13.67 15.82
N ALA A 212 -31.53 13.56 15.10
CA ALA A 212 -31.95 14.49 14.05
C ALA A 212 -32.09 15.97 14.47
N ASN A 213 -32.07 16.26 15.77
CA ASN A 213 -32.19 17.60 16.34
C ASN A 213 -30.86 18.11 16.95
N THR A 214 -29.72 17.58 16.51
CA THR A 214 -28.39 17.98 17.00
C THR A 214 -27.54 18.55 15.87
N PHE A 215 -26.77 19.58 16.17
CA PHE A 215 -25.89 20.25 15.22
C PHE A 215 -24.50 19.61 15.24
N LYS A 216 -23.89 19.38 14.08
CA LYS A 216 -22.48 18.96 14.04
C LYS A 216 -21.59 20.14 14.40
N ILE A 217 -20.33 19.86 14.75
CA ILE A 217 -19.36 20.90 15.06
C ILE A 217 -19.20 21.86 13.87
N GLY A 218 -19.20 21.36 12.63
CA GLY A 218 -19.18 22.19 11.42
C GLY A 218 -20.43 23.05 11.20
N ASP A 219 -21.56 22.75 11.86
CA ASP A 219 -22.82 23.51 11.70
C ASP A 219 -22.95 24.64 12.74
N ILE A 220 -22.01 24.74 13.69
CA ILE A 220 -21.96 25.79 14.73
C ILE A 220 -22.07 27.21 14.13
N PRO A 221 -21.41 27.56 13.01
CA PRO A 221 -21.53 28.90 12.43
C PRO A 221 -22.96 29.22 12.00
N GLN A 222 -23.69 28.24 11.47
CA GLN A 222 -25.10 28.42 11.07
C GLN A 222 -25.99 28.66 12.30
N LEU A 223 -25.72 27.95 13.39
CA LEU A 223 -26.39 28.19 14.68
C LEU A 223 -26.07 29.59 15.21
N LEU A 224 -24.80 30.01 15.19
CA LEU A 224 -24.41 31.36 15.61
C LEU A 224 -25.11 32.42 14.76
N LYS A 225 -25.19 32.24 13.43
CA LYS A 225 -25.86 33.19 12.54
C LYS A 225 -27.35 33.39 12.88
N MET A 226 -28.00 32.39 13.47
CA MET A 226 -29.38 32.49 13.93
C MET A 226 -29.53 33.19 15.30
N LEU A 227 -28.50 33.12 16.15
CA LEU A 227 -28.53 33.63 17.53
C LEU A 227 -27.81 34.98 17.70
N THR A 228 -27.01 35.38 16.72
CA THR A 228 -26.15 36.56 16.80
C THR A 228 -26.60 37.65 15.83
N CYS A 229 -26.34 38.90 16.20
CA CYS A 229 -26.44 40.05 15.31
C CYS A 229 -25.02 40.48 14.92
N PRO A 230 -24.77 40.89 13.65
CA PRO A 230 -23.53 41.54 13.29
C PRO A 230 -23.43 42.88 14.03
N ASP A 231 -22.25 43.18 14.57
CA ASP A 231 -21.93 44.50 15.13
C ASP A 231 -22.10 45.54 14.01
N SER A 232 -23.23 46.22 14.03
CA SER A 232 -23.61 47.23 13.04
C SER A 232 -23.68 48.55 13.76
N GLU A 233 -22.78 49.46 13.38
CA GLU A 233 -22.52 50.78 13.96
C GLU A 233 -23.81 51.49 14.41
N GLY A 234 -24.23 51.26 15.67
CA GLY A 234 -25.32 51.99 16.32
C GLY A 234 -26.73 51.39 16.29
N ARG A 235 -26.96 50.13 15.88
CA ARG A 235 -28.25 49.46 16.11
C ARG A 235 -28.15 48.44 17.27
N THR A 236 -28.84 48.71 18.36
CA THR A 236 -28.96 47.78 19.49
C THR A 236 -29.64 46.48 19.05
N CYS A 237 -28.89 45.38 19.05
CA CYS A 237 -29.41 44.04 18.83
C CYS A 237 -30.44 43.72 19.92
N THR A 238 -31.72 43.62 19.54
CA THR A 238 -32.81 43.39 20.49
C THR A 238 -33.05 41.88 20.57
N GLY A 239 -32.50 41.24 21.60
CA GLY A 239 -32.73 39.81 21.87
C GLY A 239 -31.70 38.83 21.29
N GLY A 240 -30.67 39.30 20.59
CA GLY A 240 -29.55 38.46 20.11
C GLY A 240 -28.20 38.86 20.73
N ILE A 241 -27.18 38.03 20.50
CA ILE A 241 -25.82 38.29 21.00
C ILE A 241 -25.06 39.09 19.94
N VAL A 242 -24.44 40.21 20.32
CA VAL A 242 -23.57 40.97 19.40
C VAL A 242 -22.25 40.24 19.27
N ILE A 243 -21.86 39.93 18.03
CA ILE A 243 -20.55 39.34 17.70
C ILE A 243 -19.86 40.17 16.63
N SER A 244 -18.55 40.38 16.78
CA SER A 244 -17.78 41.04 15.73
C SER A 244 -17.65 40.13 14.51
N THR A 245 -17.58 40.71 13.30
CA THR A 245 -17.34 39.93 12.07
C THR A 245 -16.04 39.13 12.15
N LYS A 246 -15.03 39.65 12.86
CA LYS A 246 -13.76 38.95 13.07
C LYS A 246 -13.95 37.67 13.89
N ASP A 247 -14.68 37.74 14.98
CA ASP A 247 -14.92 36.59 15.86
C ASP A 247 -15.82 35.54 15.21
N TYR A 248 -16.82 35.98 14.44
CA TYR A 248 -17.66 35.07 13.66
C TYR A 248 -16.83 34.30 12.61
N ASN A 249 -16.05 35.00 11.79
CA ASN A 249 -15.21 34.38 10.75
C ASN A 249 -14.17 33.42 11.36
N MET A 250 -13.66 33.77 12.54
CA MET A 250 -12.78 32.90 13.30
C MET A 250 -13.48 31.60 13.69
N VAL A 251 -14.66 31.67 14.31
CA VAL A 251 -15.44 30.49 14.69
C VAL A 251 -15.79 29.65 13.46
N GLU A 252 -16.19 30.27 12.35
CA GLU A 252 -16.48 29.60 11.08
C GLU A 252 -15.30 28.81 10.54
N THR A 253 -14.11 29.41 10.55
CA THR A 253 -12.90 28.74 10.06
C THR A 253 -12.50 27.59 10.99
N TYR A 254 -12.48 27.81 12.30
CA TYR A 254 -12.14 26.76 13.28
C TYR A 254 -13.05 25.55 13.20
N THR A 255 -14.36 25.78 13.20
CA THR A 255 -15.36 24.71 13.19
C THR A 255 -15.33 23.93 11.88
N THR A 256 -15.07 24.61 10.75
CA THR A 256 -14.87 23.97 9.44
C THR A 256 -13.59 23.11 9.41
N SER A 257 -12.47 23.63 9.93
CA SER A 257 -11.20 22.86 10.00
C SER A 257 -11.32 21.64 10.91
N ILE A 258 -11.98 21.77 12.06
CA ILE A 258 -12.24 20.64 12.96
C ILE A 258 -13.15 19.62 12.26
N GLN A 259 -14.17 20.06 11.53
CA GLN A 259 -15.04 19.14 10.79
C GLN A 259 -14.27 18.38 9.70
N ARG A 260 -13.35 19.04 8.99
CA ARG A 260 -12.46 18.37 8.02
C ARG A 260 -11.61 17.31 8.71
N LEU A 261 -10.99 17.64 9.85
CA LEU A 261 -10.19 16.69 10.63
C LEU A 261 -11.02 15.50 11.13
N LEU A 262 -12.25 15.75 11.59
CA LEU A 262 -13.17 14.69 12.03
C LEU A 262 -13.61 13.78 10.88
N ASN A 263 -13.71 14.29 9.66
CA ASN A 263 -14.05 13.46 8.50
C ASN A 263 -12.91 12.49 8.14
N GLU A 264 -11.66 12.87 8.40
CA GLU A 264 -10.46 12.03 8.18
C GLU A 264 -10.15 11.10 9.37
N TYR A 265 -10.81 11.31 10.52
CA TYR A 265 -10.59 10.54 11.74
C TYR A 265 -10.68 9.01 11.56
N PRO A 266 -11.68 8.45 10.83
CA PRO A 266 -11.74 7.01 10.58
C PRO A 266 -10.50 6.48 9.84
N GLY A 267 -9.96 7.26 8.90
CA GLY A 267 -8.74 6.90 8.17
C GLY A 267 -7.52 6.89 9.10
N MET A 268 -7.36 7.92 9.94
CA MET A 268 -6.30 7.99 10.94
C MET A 268 -6.39 6.82 11.95
N GLU A 269 -7.59 6.49 12.43
CA GLU A 269 -7.82 5.38 13.35
C GLU A 269 -7.46 4.02 12.70
N SER A 270 -7.82 3.83 11.43
CA SER A 270 -7.47 2.62 10.66
C SER A 270 -5.95 2.48 10.45
N LEU A 271 -5.25 3.59 10.20
CA LEU A 271 -3.80 3.62 10.07
C LEU A 271 -3.09 3.27 11.38
N VAL A 272 -3.54 3.84 12.50
CA VAL A 272 -2.98 3.59 13.84
C VAL A 272 -3.17 2.14 14.29
N HIS A 273 -4.31 1.54 13.97
CA HIS A 273 -4.58 0.14 14.26
C HIS A 273 -3.99 -0.82 13.19
N CYS A 274 -3.29 -0.29 12.19
CA CYS A 274 -2.78 -1.03 11.04
C CYS A 274 -3.83 -1.86 10.29
N GLN A 275 -5.10 -1.52 10.44
CA GLN A 275 -6.21 -2.29 9.89
C GLN A 275 -6.18 -2.28 8.36
N THR A 276 -5.82 -1.15 7.74
CA THR A 276 -5.69 -1.03 6.28
C THR A 276 -4.64 -2.02 5.74
N LEU A 277 -3.48 -2.11 6.39
CA LEU A 277 -2.39 -3.00 5.99
C LEU A 277 -2.73 -4.47 6.23
N THR A 278 -3.29 -4.81 7.39
CA THR A 278 -3.71 -6.19 7.69
C THR A 278 -4.83 -6.67 6.78
N THR A 279 -5.74 -5.78 6.37
CA THR A 279 -6.83 -6.09 5.43
C THR A 279 -6.28 -6.36 4.04
N ALA A 280 -5.38 -5.49 3.53
CA ALA A 280 -4.72 -5.70 2.25
C ALA A 280 -3.94 -7.03 2.20
N PHE A 281 -3.23 -7.38 3.28
CA PHE A 281 -2.55 -8.67 3.36
C PHE A 281 -3.50 -9.85 3.51
N SER A 282 -4.63 -9.69 4.19
CA SER A 282 -5.69 -10.70 4.21
C SER A 282 -6.23 -10.99 2.82
N ASP A 283 -6.45 -9.95 2.02
CA ASP A 283 -6.89 -10.10 0.64
C ASP A 283 -5.83 -10.79 -0.22
N ILE A 284 -4.55 -10.46 -0.04
CA ILE A 284 -3.46 -11.14 -0.74
C ILE A 284 -3.37 -12.61 -0.33
N LEU A 285 -3.41 -12.91 0.98
CA LEU A 285 -3.34 -14.27 1.49
C LEU A 285 -4.55 -15.10 1.07
N ASN A 286 -5.76 -14.55 1.10
CA ASN A 286 -6.97 -15.29 0.75
C ASN A 286 -7.15 -15.43 -0.76
N LYS A 287 -6.93 -14.34 -1.52
CA LYS A 287 -7.21 -14.29 -2.96
C LYS A 287 -6.05 -14.82 -3.79
N HIS A 288 -4.81 -14.61 -3.37
CA HIS A 288 -3.62 -14.91 -4.19
C HIS A 288 -2.81 -16.12 -3.73
N ARG A 289 -2.90 -16.57 -2.47
CA ARG A 289 -2.05 -17.69 -1.99
C ARG A 289 -2.39 -19.05 -2.60
N LYS A 290 -3.68 -19.41 -2.66
CA LYS A 290 -4.14 -20.66 -3.30
C LYS A 290 -3.76 -20.71 -4.78
N PRO A 291 -4.03 -19.67 -5.60
CA PRO A 291 -3.56 -19.66 -6.97
C PRO A 291 -2.03 -19.61 -7.04
N LEU A 292 -1.31 -18.85 -6.23
CA LEU A 292 0.17 -18.77 -6.30
C LEU A 292 0.84 -20.13 -6.05
N LYS A 293 0.38 -20.88 -5.02
CA LYS A 293 0.82 -22.24 -4.71
C LYS A 293 0.38 -23.25 -5.77
N ARG A 294 -0.76 -23.02 -6.43
CA ARG A 294 -1.29 -23.87 -7.51
C ARG A 294 -0.61 -23.60 -8.85
N TYR A 295 -0.30 -22.35 -9.20
CA TYR A 295 0.38 -21.94 -10.43
C TYR A 295 1.85 -22.37 -10.41
N THR A 296 2.58 -22.17 -9.31
CA THR A 296 3.93 -22.75 -9.15
C THR A 296 3.93 -24.28 -9.28
N ARG A 297 2.89 -24.95 -8.80
CA ARG A 297 2.70 -26.40 -8.98
C ARG A 297 2.22 -26.80 -10.38
N MET A 298 1.41 -25.99 -11.05
CA MET A 298 0.88 -26.25 -12.39
C MET A 298 1.93 -26.00 -13.47
N VAL A 299 2.80 -25.01 -13.31
CA VAL A 299 3.96 -24.77 -14.19
C VAL A 299 4.98 -25.92 -14.12
N ARG A 300 4.94 -26.74 -13.04
CA ARG A 300 5.77 -27.93 -12.87
C ARG A 300 5.54 -28.98 -13.96
N ALA A 301 4.30 -29.22 -14.38
CA ALA A 301 3.95 -30.28 -15.32
C ALA A 301 4.40 -29.98 -16.77
N PRO A 302 4.03 -28.84 -17.39
CA PRO A 302 4.42 -28.54 -18.77
C PRO A 302 5.92 -28.31 -18.90
N MET A 303 6.61 -27.73 -17.90
CA MET A 303 8.07 -27.59 -17.97
C MET A 303 8.82 -28.93 -17.90
N VAL A 304 8.31 -29.92 -17.16
CA VAL A 304 8.88 -31.28 -17.14
C VAL A 304 8.60 -31.98 -18.46
N PHE A 305 7.38 -31.84 -18.96
CA PHE A 305 6.97 -32.40 -20.24
C PHE A 305 7.82 -31.85 -21.40
N LEU A 306 7.97 -30.53 -21.50
CA LEU A 306 8.82 -29.89 -22.51
C LEU A 306 10.28 -30.34 -22.38
N SER A 307 10.81 -30.48 -21.15
CA SER A 307 12.15 -31.00 -20.93
C SER A 307 12.32 -32.46 -21.41
N MET A 308 11.33 -33.32 -21.18
CA MET A 308 11.38 -34.72 -21.64
C MET A 308 11.27 -34.81 -23.16
N VAL A 309 10.36 -34.07 -23.78
CA VAL A 309 10.18 -34.04 -25.24
C VAL A 309 11.48 -33.62 -25.93
N MET A 310 12.19 -32.63 -25.38
CA MET A 310 13.47 -32.18 -25.93
C MET A 310 14.55 -33.26 -25.87
N VAL A 311 14.65 -34.01 -24.76
CA VAL A 311 15.59 -35.13 -24.66
C VAL A 311 15.25 -36.23 -25.68
N VAL A 312 13.98 -36.55 -25.86
CA VAL A 312 13.53 -37.56 -26.83
C VAL A 312 13.84 -37.13 -28.26
N LEU A 313 13.63 -35.85 -28.61
CA LEU A 313 13.96 -35.31 -29.93
C LEU A 313 15.46 -35.40 -30.22
N ILE A 314 16.32 -35.13 -29.24
CA ILE A 314 17.78 -35.28 -29.37
C ILE A 314 18.16 -36.74 -29.64
N LEU A 315 17.59 -37.70 -28.89
CA LEU A 315 17.87 -39.13 -29.08
C LEU A 315 17.40 -39.66 -30.44
N ILE A 316 16.25 -39.17 -30.93
CA ILE A 316 15.73 -39.53 -32.26
C ILE A 316 16.63 -38.98 -33.36
N TRP A 317 17.05 -37.72 -33.24
CA TRP A 317 17.98 -37.12 -34.19
C TRP A 317 19.33 -37.83 -34.24
N ASP A 318 19.88 -38.15 -33.07
CA ASP A 318 21.16 -38.84 -32.95
C ASP A 318 21.11 -40.22 -33.64
N ARG A 319 20.03 -40.98 -33.41
CA ARG A 319 19.82 -42.28 -34.04
C ARG A 319 19.64 -42.18 -35.56
N TRP A 320 18.85 -41.20 -36.02
CA TRP A 320 18.61 -40.98 -37.45
C TRP A 320 19.89 -40.55 -38.19
N PHE A 321 20.69 -39.68 -37.56
CA PHE A 321 21.98 -39.24 -38.09
C PHE A 321 23.00 -40.38 -38.18
N GLN A 322 23.00 -41.28 -37.19
CA GLN A 322 23.88 -42.44 -37.15
C GLN A 322 23.54 -43.45 -38.25
N GLU A 323 22.25 -43.68 -38.52
CA GLU A 323 21.76 -44.52 -39.62
C GLU A 323 22.08 -43.93 -41.00
N THR A 324 21.95 -42.61 -41.17
CA THR A 324 22.32 -41.94 -42.44
C THR A 324 23.83 -41.93 -42.69
N LEU A 325 24.66 -41.74 -41.66
CA LEU A 325 26.12 -41.88 -41.76
C LEU A 325 26.55 -43.31 -42.15
N LEU A 326 25.92 -44.33 -41.58
CA LEU A 326 26.15 -45.73 -41.94
C LEU A 326 25.81 -46.00 -43.42
N CYS A 327 24.68 -45.49 -43.91
CA CYS A 327 24.30 -45.61 -45.32
C CYS A 327 25.27 -44.92 -46.28
N ILE A 328 25.76 -43.71 -45.93
CA ILE A 328 26.73 -42.98 -46.75
C ILE A 328 28.08 -43.72 -46.77
N SER A 329 28.55 -44.22 -45.62
CA SER A 329 29.77 -45.02 -45.52
C SER A 329 29.74 -46.30 -46.37
N THR A 330 28.59 -46.95 -46.49
CA THR A 330 28.44 -48.15 -47.33
C THR A 330 28.38 -47.83 -48.83
N HIS A 331 27.93 -46.63 -49.21
CA HIS A 331 27.86 -46.20 -50.61
C HIS A 331 29.18 -45.63 -51.12
N THR A 332 29.97 -44.98 -50.26
CA THR A 332 31.36 -44.61 -50.55
C THR A 332 32.26 -45.80 -50.30
N GLY A 333 32.18 -46.82 -51.17
CA GLY A 333 33.18 -47.88 -51.23
C GLY A 333 34.55 -47.28 -51.54
N ILE A 334 35.32 -46.97 -50.49
CA ILE A 334 36.76 -46.70 -50.59
C ILE A 334 37.42 -48.02 -50.99
N ARG A 335 37.53 -48.21 -52.31
CA ARG A 335 38.44 -49.17 -52.92
C ARG A 335 39.86 -48.63 -52.70
N ASN A 336 40.48 -49.02 -51.58
CA ASN A 336 41.92 -48.89 -51.41
C ASN A 336 42.62 -49.85 -52.40
N SER A 337 43.14 -49.29 -53.48
CA SER A 337 44.29 -49.81 -54.24
C SER A 337 45.04 -48.63 -54.85
#